data_AF-A0A4R3VHX9-F1
#
_entry.id   AF-A0A4R3VHX9-F1
#
_cell.length_a   1.000
_cell.length_b   1.000
_cell.length_c   1.000
_cell.angle_alpha   90.00
_cell.angle_beta   90.00
_cell.angle_gamma   90.00
#
_symmetry.space_group_name_H-M   'P 1'
#
loop_
_entity.id
_entity.type
_entity.pdbx_description
1 polymer ?
#
loop_
_entity_poly.entity_id
_entity_poly.type
_entity_poly.pdbx_seq_one_letter_code
_entity_poly.pdbx_strand_id
1 'polypeptide(L)'
;MDTTLTSPPASAWREPMVWLVVAGPAIVVVASFVSLALAIRHPDPPLELHQATAQAADDVEPADLRAREGDVVPAMVARNHAATGTAGQKR
;
A
#
# COMPACT_ATOMS: atom_id res chain seq x y z
N MET A 1 -7.82 23.02 -66.36
CA MET A 1 -8.38 23.74 -65.19
C MET A 1 -8.77 22.65 -64.22
N ASP A 2 -7.83 22.25 -63.38
CA ASP A 2 -7.98 21.05 -62.55
C ASP A 2 -8.70 21.44 -61.28
N THR A 3 -9.96 21.02 -61.15
CA THR A 3 -10.78 21.22 -59.97
C THR A 3 -10.32 20.25 -58.88
N THR A 4 -9.48 20.74 -57.97
CA THR A 4 -9.13 20.03 -56.74
C THR A 4 -10.36 20.01 -55.82
N LEU A 5 -11.12 18.92 -55.85
CA LEU A 5 -12.20 18.68 -54.90
C LEU A 5 -11.60 18.48 -53.50
N THR A 6 -11.64 19.53 -52.67
CA THR A 6 -11.22 19.44 -51.28
C THR A 6 -12.27 18.64 -50.51
N SER A 7 -11.92 17.41 -50.09
CA SER A 7 -12.78 16.61 -49.22
C SER A 7 -12.81 17.23 -47.83
N PRO A 8 -13.97 17.37 -47.18
CA PRO A 8 -14.03 17.88 -45.82
C PRO A 8 -13.20 16.99 -44.88
N PRO A 9 -12.48 17.57 -43.91
CA PRO A 9 -11.64 16.81 -42.99
C PRO A 9 -12.52 15.88 -42.15
N ALA A 10 -12.11 14.61 -42.04
CA ALA A 10 -12.80 13.65 -41.18
C ALA A 10 -12.76 14.12 -39.71
N SER A 11 -13.89 14.00 -39.01
CA SER A 11 -13.95 14.34 -37.59
C SER A 11 -13.11 13.37 -36.75
N ALA A 12 -12.20 13.89 -35.93
CA ALA A 12 -11.25 13.11 -35.15
C ALA A 12 -11.92 12.07 -34.20
N TRP A 13 -13.14 12.31 -33.75
CA TRP A 13 -13.92 11.40 -32.88
C TRP A 13 -14.26 10.05 -33.52
N ARG A 14 -14.15 9.94 -34.84
CA ARG A 14 -14.35 8.69 -35.58
C ARG A 14 -13.09 7.81 -35.61
N GLU A 15 -11.93 8.41 -35.33
CA GLU A 15 -10.65 7.70 -35.38
C GLU A 15 -10.41 6.95 -34.06
N PRO A 16 -10.08 5.64 -34.10
CA PRO A 16 -9.84 4.84 -32.90
C PRO A 16 -8.64 5.35 -32.09
N MET A 17 -7.70 6.03 -32.74
CA MET A 17 -6.52 6.63 -32.08
C MET A 17 -6.90 7.67 -31.02
N VAL A 18 -7.96 8.45 -31.24
CA VAL A 18 -8.40 9.47 -30.27
C VAL A 18 -8.90 8.81 -28.99
N TRP A 19 -9.56 7.65 -29.10
CA TRP A 19 -10.00 6.88 -27.95
C TRP A 19 -8.83 6.34 -27.13
N LEU A 20 -7.72 5.96 -27.74
CA LEU A 20 -6.53 5.53 -26.98
C LEU A 20 -5.95 6.64 -26.11
N VAL A 21 -5.95 7.88 -26.62
CA VAL A 21 -5.45 9.06 -25.89
C VAL A 21 -6.39 9.43 -24.74
N VAL A 22 -7.70 9.39 -24.95
CA VAL A 22 -8.71 9.75 -23.94
C VAL A 22 -8.90 8.63 -22.92
N ALA A 23 -8.81 7.36 -23.33
CA ALA A 23 -9.03 6.20 -22.46
C ALA A 23 -7.99 6.12 -21.34
N GLY A 24 -6.72 6.43 -21.60
CA GLY A 24 -5.66 6.40 -20.58
C GLY A 24 -6.01 7.25 -19.35
N PRO A 25 -6.20 8.57 -19.50
CA PRO A 25 -6.62 9.45 -18.41
C PRO A 25 -8.00 9.07 -17.83
N ALA A 26 -8.97 8.70 -18.67
CA ALA A 26 -10.29 8.32 -18.20
C ALA A 26 -10.26 7.10 -17.25
N ILE A 27 -9.43 6.10 -17.56
CA ILE A 27 -9.27 4.91 -16.71
C ILE A 27 -8.68 5.29 -15.35
N VAL A 28 -7.68 6.19 -15.29
CA VAL A 28 -7.08 6.64 -14.03
C VAL A 28 -8.10 7.35 -13.14
N VAL A 29 -8.95 8.20 -13.74
CA VAL A 29 -10.03 8.88 -13.01
C VAL A 29 -11.01 7.86 -12.44
N VAL A 30 -11.47 6.90 -13.26
CA VAL A 30 -12.36 5.82 -12.80
C VAL A 30 -11.72 5.00 -11.67
N ALA A 31 -10.45 4.60 -11.82
CA ALA A 31 -9.71 3.86 -10.80
C ALA A 31 -9.64 4.63 -9.47
N SER A 32 -9.40 5.94 -9.52
CA SER A 32 -9.37 6.79 -8.34
C SER A 32 -10.70 6.78 -7.58
N PHE A 33 -11.82 6.84 -8.31
CA PHE A 33 -13.16 6.71 -7.70
C PHE A 33 -13.42 5.31 -7.15
N VAL A 34 -12.93 4.26 -7.80
CA VAL A 34 -13.03 2.88 -7.29
C VAL A 34 -12.28 2.74 -5.97
N SER A 35 -11.05 3.27 -5.88
CA SER A 35 -10.28 3.29 -4.63
C SER A 35 -11.00 4.07 -3.53
N LEU A 36 -11.56 5.25 -3.86
CA LEU A 36 -12.36 6.03 -2.92
C LEU A 36 -13.59 5.26 -2.44
N ALA A 37 -14.30 4.60 -3.36
CA ALA A 37 -15.47 3.81 -3.02
C ALA A 37 -15.11 2.62 -2.12
N LEU A 38 -13.96 1.99 -2.33
CA LEU A 38 -13.47 0.90 -1.49
C LEU A 38 -13.16 1.40 -0.08
N ALA A 39 -12.44 2.53 0.03
CA ALA A 39 -12.09 3.14 1.31
C ALA A 39 -13.33 3.52 2.16
N ILE A 40 -14.40 4.00 1.51
CA ILE A 40 -15.64 4.38 2.21
C ILE A 40 -16.44 3.13 2.63
N ARG A 41 -16.51 2.10 1.77
CA ARG A 41 -17.35 0.93 2.03
C ARG A 41 -16.71 -0.07 2.98
N HIS A 42 -15.41 -0.27 2.86
CA HIS A 42 -14.65 -1.25 3.62
C HIS A 42 -13.46 -0.55 4.26
N PRO A 43 -13.70 0.24 5.33
CA PRO A 43 -12.61 0.76 6.13
C PRO A 43 -11.84 -0.42 6.71
N ASP A 44 -10.54 -0.50 6.45
CA ASP A 44 -9.70 -1.53 7.01
C ASP A 44 -9.82 -1.49 8.54
N PRO A 45 -10.14 -2.62 9.20
CA PRO A 45 -10.30 -2.64 10.64
C PRO A 45 -8.98 -2.21 11.29
N PRO A 46 -9.04 -1.35 12.32
CA PRO A 46 -7.84 -0.96 13.03
C PRO A 46 -7.14 -2.21 13.54
N LEU A 47 -5.84 -2.33 13.24
CA LEU A 47 -5.01 -3.38 13.80
C LEU A 47 -4.95 -3.14 15.32
N GLU A 48 -5.59 -4.03 16.09
CA GLU A 48 -5.58 -4.03 17.56
C GLU A 48 -4.18 -4.38 18.08
N LEU A 49 -3.23 -3.47 17.86
CA LEU A 49 -1.85 -3.60 18.33
C LEU A 49 -1.78 -3.65 19.86
N HIS A 50 -2.75 -3.02 20.55
CA HIS A 50 -2.84 -2.98 22.01
C HIS A 50 -3.10 -4.35 22.62
N GLN A 51 -3.91 -5.20 21.98
CA GLN A 51 -4.19 -6.55 22.47
C GLN A 51 -2.96 -7.44 22.30
N ALA A 52 -2.26 -7.33 21.16
CA ALA A 52 -1.01 -8.06 20.94
C ALA A 52 0.12 -7.60 21.90
N THR A 53 0.21 -6.30 22.22
CA THR A 53 1.20 -5.81 23.21
C THR A 53 0.82 -6.13 24.65
N ALA A 54 -0.47 -6.12 25.00
CA ALA A 54 -0.94 -6.51 26.32
C ALA A 54 -0.76 -8.01 26.56
N GLN A 55 -1.06 -8.86 25.58
CA GLN A 55 -0.79 -10.30 25.66
C GLN A 55 0.72 -10.60 25.73
N ALA A 56 1.54 -9.91 24.94
CA ALA A 56 3.00 -10.04 25.03
C ALA A 56 3.60 -9.52 26.36
N ALA A 57 2.88 -8.66 27.09
CA ALA A 57 3.29 -8.15 28.39
C ALA A 57 2.79 -9.02 29.56
N ASP A 58 1.66 -9.71 29.42
CA ASP A 58 1.16 -10.68 30.41
C ASP A 58 1.89 -12.03 30.33
N ASP A 59 2.32 -12.41 29.14
CA ASP A 59 3.27 -13.51 28.97
C ASP A 59 4.66 -12.99 29.33
N VAL A 60 5.08 -13.02 30.60
CA VAL A 60 6.47 -12.70 30.99
C VAL A 60 7.27 -14.00 31.12
N GLU A 61 7.45 -14.72 30.01
CA GLU A 61 8.49 -15.76 29.92
C GLU A 61 9.86 -15.10 29.69
N PRO A 62 10.95 -15.70 30.23
CA PRO A 62 12.29 -15.13 30.12
C PRO A 62 12.72 -14.96 28.65
N ALA A 63 13.27 -13.79 28.34
CA ALA A 63 13.63 -13.34 26.98
C ALA A 63 14.56 -14.31 26.21
N ASP A 64 15.31 -15.15 26.92
CA ASP A 64 16.21 -16.16 26.35
C ASP A 64 15.46 -17.27 25.58
N LEU A 65 14.21 -17.55 25.95
CA LEU A 65 13.37 -18.55 25.27
C LEU A 65 12.76 -17.99 23.96
N ARG A 66 12.33 -16.72 23.96
CA ARG A 66 11.74 -16.07 22.77
C ARG A 66 12.72 -15.86 21.63
N ALA A 67 13.99 -15.60 21.95
CA ALA A 67 15.03 -15.44 20.93
C ALA A 67 15.31 -16.74 20.14
N ARG A 68 14.94 -17.91 20.70
CA ARG A 68 15.03 -19.20 19.99
C ARG A 68 13.82 -19.46 19.09
N GLU A 69 12.68 -18.84 19.36
CA GLU A 69 11.41 -19.08 18.67
C GLU A 69 11.00 -17.91 17.78
N GLY A 70 11.89 -17.43 16.89
CA GLY A 70 11.52 -16.68 15.68
C GLY A 70 10.47 -15.57 15.80
N ASP A 71 10.35 -14.93 16.96
CA ASP A 71 9.17 -14.12 17.30
C ASP A 71 9.24 -12.76 16.61
N VAL A 72 8.15 -12.39 15.94
CA VAL A 72 8.07 -11.20 15.09
C VAL A 72 7.79 -9.99 15.97
N VAL A 73 8.78 -9.56 16.74
CA VAL A 73 8.68 -8.37 17.57
C VAL A 73 8.45 -7.12 16.70
N PRO A 74 7.57 -6.19 17.11
CA PRO A 74 7.34 -4.95 16.38
C PRO A 74 8.65 -4.22 16.08
N ALA A 75 8.84 -3.78 14.83
CA ALA A 75 10.11 -3.20 14.36
C ALA A 75 10.64 -2.05 15.24
N MET A 76 9.73 -1.29 15.86
CA MET A 76 10.05 -0.22 16.82
C MET A 76 10.65 -0.77 18.13
N VAL A 77 10.14 -1.88 18.64
CA VAL A 77 10.61 -2.55 19.86
C VAL A 77 11.94 -3.26 19.59
N ALA A 78 12.07 -3.93 18.45
CA ALA A 78 13.29 -4.61 18.04
C ALA A 78 14.50 -3.65 17.93
N ARG A 79 14.30 -2.43 17.41
CA ARG A 79 15.35 -1.40 17.35
C ARG A 79 15.82 -0.94 18.73
N ASN A 80 14.89 -0.77 19.67
CA ASN A 80 15.20 -0.35 21.04
C ASN A 80 15.93 -1.45 21.84
N HIS A 81 15.58 -2.73 21.60
CA HIS A 81 16.28 -3.86 22.21
C HIS A 81 17.69 -4.06 21.65
N ALA A 82 17.91 -3.88 20.33
CA ALA A 82 19.26 -3.94 19.75
C ALA A 82 20.18 -2.83 20.25
N ALA A 83 19.63 -1.66 20.61
CA ALA A 83 20.39 -0.54 21.18
C ALA A 83 20.74 -0.76 22.66
N THR A 84 19.96 -1.55 23.39
CA THR A 84 20.27 -1.97 24.76
C THR A 84 21.12 -3.23 24.69
N GLY A 85 22.40 -3.06 24.33
CA GLY A 85 23.34 -4.17 24.31
C GLY A 85 23.36 -4.93 25.64
N THR A 86 23.62 -6.24 25.57
CA THR A 86 23.99 -7.11 26.69
C THR A 86 25.34 -6.70 27.33
N ALA A 87 25.52 -5.41 27.60
CA ALA A 87 26.60 -4.85 28.39
C ALA A 87 26.34 -5.20 29.87
N GLY A 88 26.44 -6.49 30.20
CA GLY A 88 26.10 -6.97 31.52
C GLY A 88 26.27 -8.46 31.79
N GLN A 89 26.86 -9.28 30.90
CA GLN A 89 27.26 -10.65 31.28
C GLN A 89 28.78 -10.84 31.13
N LYS A 90 29.51 -10.16 32.00
CA LYS A 90 30.75 -10.72 32.56
C LYS A 90 30.62 -10.77 34.07
N ARG A 91 30.21 -11.94 34.57
CA ARG A 91 30.87 -12.70 35.63
C ARG A 91 30.21 -14.06 35.74
#